data_AF-A0A7Y4GR28-F1
#
_entry.id   AF-A0A7Y4GR28-F1
#
_cell.length_a   1.000
_cell.length_b   1.000
_cell.length_c   1.000
_cell.angle_alpha   90.00
_cell.angle_beta   90.00
_cell.angle_gamma   90.00
#
_symmetry.space_group_name_H-M   'P 1'
#
loop_
_entity.id
_entity.type
_entity.pdbx_description
1 polymer ?
#
loop_
_entity_poly.entity_id
_entity_poly.type
_entity_poly.pdbx_seq_one_letter_code
_entity_poly.pdbx_strand_id
1 'polypeptide(L)'
;MQSGLARQFAALIIAAPLLAGCLERGQPTMVDTSADDDAFCRANNVAVGSNDYVNCRKNRDVQRGNANARADRAQRNLAEQMLNNPTRP
;
A
#
# COMPACT_ATOMS: atom_id res chain seq x y z
N MET A 1 13.11 -48.80 0.95
CA MET A 1 12.92 -47.65 0.03
C MET A 1 11.66 -46.83 0.34
N GLN A 2 10.55 -47.41 0.80
CA GLN A 2 9.29 -46.70 1.08
C GLN A 2 9.34 -45.67 2.22
N SER A 3 10.18 -45.88 3.24
CA SER A 3 10.31 -44.99 4.39
C SER A 3 10.99 -43.64 4.07
N GLY A 4 11.78 -43.56 2.99
CA GLY A 4 12.45 -42.33 2.57
C GLY A 4 11.48 -41.35 1.91
N LEU A 5 10.58 -41.86 1.06
CA LEU A 5 9.56 -41.08 0.37
C LEU A 5 8.56 -40.47 1.35
N ALA A 6 8.06 -41.25 2.31
CA ALA A 6 7.13 -40.75 3.33
C ALA A 6 7.71 -39.58 4.14
N ARG A 7 9.02 -39.64 4.43
CA ARG A 7 9.75 -38.60 5.17
C ARG A 7 9.96 -37.33 4.33
N GLN A 8 10.19 -37.48 3.03
CA GLN A 8 10.29 -36.36 2.09
C GLN A 8 8.93 -35.67 1.87
N PHE A 9 7.84 -36.44 1.75
CA PHE A 9 6.49 -35.89 1.66
C PHE A 9 6.09 -35.15 2.93
N ALA A 10 6.40 -35.69 4.11
CA ALA A 10 6.16 -34.99 5.37
C ALA A 10 6.95 -33.67 5.46
N ALA A 11 8.20 -33.66 5.03
CA ALA A 11 9.01 -32.44 4.99
C ALA A 11 8.44 -31.38 4.02
N LEU A 12 7.95 -31.80 2.85
CA LEU A 12 7.33 -30.90 1.86
C LEU A 12 6.02 -30.29 2.37
N ILE A 13 5.16 -31.08 3.04
CA ILE A 13 3.89 -30.60 3.59
C ILE A 13 4.12 -29.54 4.68
N ILE A 14 5.17 -29.68 5.48
CA ILE A 14 5.52 -28.72 6.54
C ILE A 14 6.19 -27.46 5.94
N ALA A 15 7.00 -27.62 4.90
CA ALA A 15 7.71 -26.50 4.28
C ALA A 15 6.80 -25.60 3.42
N ALA A 16 5.76 -26.15 2.80
CA ALA A 16 4.85 -25.41 1.93
C ALA A 16 4.17 -24.19 2.60
N PRO A 17 3.54 -24.29 3.80
CA PRO A 17 2.90 -23.14 4.43
C PRO A 17 3.90 -22.08 4.93
N LEU A 18 5.13 -22.49 5.30
CA LEU A 18 6.18 -21.57 5.72
C LEU A 18 6.65 -20.67 4.57
N LEU A 19 6.63 -21.19 3.34
CA LEU A 19 6.97 -20.44 2.12
C LEU A 19 5.78 -19.63 1.58
N ALA A 20 4.56 -20.15 1.72
CA ALA A 20 3.34 -19.44 1.31
C ALA A 20 3.07 -18.18 2.15
N GLY A 21 3.41 -18.19 3.44
CA GLY A 21 3.25 -17.02 4.32
C GLY A 21 4.09 -15.79 3.93
N CYS A 22 5.12 -15.96 3.08
CA CYS A 22 5.88 -14.83 2.53
C CYS A 22 5.18 -14.15 1.35
N LEU A 23 4.24 -14.82 0.68
CA LEU A 23 3.52 -14.28 -0.48
C LEU A 23 2.32 -13.41 -0.06
N GLU A 24 1.82 -13.62 1.17
CA GLU A 24 0.58 -13.01 1.68
C GLU A 24 0.80 -11.81 2.59
N ARG A 25 2.06 -11.34 2.74
CA ARG A 25 2.30 -9.97 3.18
C ARG A 25 1.90 -9.08 2.01
N GLY A 26 0.57 -8.90 1.92
CA GLY A 26 -0.19 -8.35 0.82
C GLY A 26 0.37 -7.01 0.35
N GLN A 27 -0.06 -6.62 -0.85
CA GLN A 27 0.21 -5.31 -1.44
C GLN A 27 0.49 -4.28 -0.35
N PRO A 28 1.63 -3.57 -0.41
CA PRO A 28 1.91 -2.54 0.58
C PRO A 28 0.66 -1.68 0.71
N THR A 29 0.12 -1.59 1.93
CA THR A 29 -0.97 -0.67 2.27
C THR A 29 -0.53 0.79 2.11
N MET A 30 0.74 1.01 1.79
CA MET A 30 1.27 2.25 1.29
C MET A 30 0.54 2.58 -0.01
N VAL A 31 -0.22 3.67 0.01
CA VAL A 31 -0.70 4.33 -1.20
C VAL A 31 0.48 4.45 -2.16
N ASP A 32 0.32 3.97 -3.39
CA ASP A 32 1.31 4.15 -4.44
C ASP A 32 1.50 5.65 -4.68
N THR A 33 2.52 6.21 -4.05
CA THR A 33 2.91 7.61 -4.21
C THR A 33 3.82 7.80 -5.42
N SER A 34 4.20 6.73 -6.13
CA SER A 34 5.01 6.80 -7.33
C SER A 34 4.20 7.12 -8.59
N ALA A 35 2.87 7.23 -8.47
CA ALA A 35 2.00 7.60 -9.57
C ALA A 35 2.51 8.87 -10.28
N ASP A 36 2.95 8.67 -11.52
CA ASP A 36 3.50 9.70 -12.39
C ASP A 36 2.40 10.66 -12.83
N ASP A 37 2.37 11.85 -12.20
CA ASP A 37 1.36 12.87 -12.48
C ASP A 37 1.49 13.43 -13.92
N ASP A 38 2.68 13.35 -14.55
CA ASP A 38 2.84 13.68 -15.97
C ASP A 38 2.11 12.65 -16.84
N ALA A 39 2.40 11.36 -16.63
CA ALA A 39 1.73 10.28 -17.33
C ALA A 39 0.20 10.34 -17.14
N PHE A 40 -0.26 10.64 -15.93
CA PHE A 40 -1.68 10.83 -15.62
C PHE A 40 -2.28 11.98 -16.45
N CYS A 41 -1.66 13.16 -16.43
CA CYS A 41 -2.21 14.31 -17.15
C CYS A 41 -2.17 14.12 -18.67
N ARG A 42 -1.12 13.49 -19.19
CA ARG A 42 -1.02 13.16 -20.62
C ARG A 42 -2.03 12.10 -21.06
N ALA A 43 -2.31 11.09 -20.23
CA ALA A 43 -3.33 10.07 -20.50
C ALA A 43 -4.75 10.66 -20.59
N ASN A 44 -4.98 11.81 -19.97
CA ASN A 44 -6.25 12.56 -20.05
C ASN A 44 -6.31 13.51 -21.25
N ASN A 45 -5.46 13.32 -22.28
CA ASN A 45 -5.37 14.17 -23.47
C ASN A 45 -5.06 15.65 -23.17
N VAL A 46 -4.41 15.93 -22.04
CA VAL A 46 -4.03 17.29 -21.68
C VAL A 46 -2.66 17.61 -22.27
N ALA A 47 -2.62 18.62 -23.15
CA ALA A 47 -1.39 18.98 -23.88
C ALA A 47 -0.33 19.57 -22.95
N VAL A 48 0.90 19.03 -22.99
CA VAL A 48 2.02 19.51 -22.17
C VAL A 48 2.28 21.00 -22.45
N GLY A 49 2.42 21.80 -21.39
CA GLY A 49 2.64 23.25 -21.48
C GLY A 49 1.36 24.09 -21.64
N SER A 50 0.19 23.46 -21.82
CA SER A 50 -1.09 24.16 -21.75
C SER A 50 -1.44 24.57 -20.32
N ASN A 51 -2.34 25.55 -20.18
CA ASN A 51 -2.89 25.91 -18.87
C ASN A 51 -3.60 24.71 -18.20
N ASP A 52 -4.33 23.92 -18.99
CA ASP A 52 -5.02 22.72 -18.51
C ASP A 52 -4.04 21.69 -17.93
N TYR A 53 -2.85 21.55 -18.52
CA TYR A 53 -1.82 20.65 -18.03
C TYR A 53 -1.26 21.12 -16.68
N VAL A 54 -1.00 22.41 -16.54
CA VAL A 54 -0.58 23.01 -15.26
C VAL A 54 -1.64 22.81 -14.18
N ASN A 55 -2.92 23.03 -14.53
CA ASN A 55 -4.04 22.83 -13.61
C ASN A 55 -4.21 21.35 -13.22
N CYS A 56 -4.09 20.43 -14.19
CA CYS A 56 -4.13 18.99 -13.92
C CYS A 56 -3.07 18.59 -12.89
N ARG A 57 -1.82 18.99 -13.11
CA ARG A 57 -0.72 18.69 -12.19
C ARG A 57 -0.93 19.32 -10.81
N LYS A 58 -1.38 20.57 -10.74
CA LYS A 58 -1.70 21.22 -9.46
C LYS A 58 -2.81 20.50 -8.71
N ASN A 59 -3.87 20.10 -9.39
CA ASN A 59 -4.99 19.37 -8.78
C ASN A 59 -4.55 17.99 -8.26
N ARG A 60 -3.63 17.32 -8.97
CA ARG A 60 -3.02 16.06 -8.52
C ARG A 60 -2.18 16.25 -7.26
N ASP A 61 -1.37 17.30 -7.21
CA ASP A 61 -0.58 17.65 -6.03
C ASP A 61 -1.48 17.94 -4.81
N VAL A 62 -2.54 18.74 -4.99
CA VAL A 62 -3.53 19.01 -3.94
C VAL A 62 -4.23 17.73 -3.46
N GLN A 63 -4.61 16.83 -4.37
CA GLN A 63 -5.21 15.55 -4.00
C GLN A 63 -4.27 14.70 -3.15
N ARG A 64 -2.98 14.67 -3.50
CA ARG A 64 -1.93 13.98 -2.74
C ARG A 64 -1.76 14.59 -1.35
N GLY A 65 -1.66 15.92 -1.27
CA GLY A 65 -1.59 16.65 0.01
C GLY A 65 -2.81 16.37 0.90
N ASN A 66 -4.01 16.34 0.32
CA ASN A 66 -5.23 16.01 1.05
C ASN A 66 -5.26 14.57 1.56
N ALA A 67 -4.75 13.61 0.77
CA ALA A 67 -4.65 12.21 1.19
C ALA A 67 -3.69 12.07 2.38
N ASN A 68 -2.51 12.69 2.31
CA ASN A 68 -1.54 12.70 3.42
C ASN A 68 -2.14 13.34 4.67
N ALA A 69 -2.80 14.49 4.54
CA ALA A 69 -3.43 15.17 5.66
C ALA A 69 -4.55 14.35 6.32
N ARG A 70 -5.27 13.50 5.55
CA ARG A 70 -6.25 12.55 6.11
C ARG A 70 -5.56 11.46 6.92
N ALA A 71 -4.46 10.89 6.41
CA ALA A 71 -3.68 9.89 7.11
C ALA A 71 -3.11 10.44 8.43
N ASP A 72 -2.53 11.64 8.40
CA ASP A 72 -2.00 12.31 9.59
C ASP A 72 -3.09 12.55 10.65
N ARG A 73 -4.27 13.01 10.23
CA ARG A 73 -5.42 13.18 11.14
C ARG A 73 -5.87 11.84 11.74
N ALA A 74 -5.92 10.77 10.94
CA ALA A 74 -6.27 9.45 11.43
C ALA A 74 -5.27 8.94 12.48
N GLN A 75 -3.96 9.16 12.25
CA GLN A 75 -2.92 8.80 13.22
C GLN A 75 -3.06 9.58 14.53
N ARG A 76 -3.30 10.90 14.46
CA ARG A 76 -3.51 11.73 15.65
C ARG A 76 -4.75 11.30 16.44
N ASN A 77 -5.86 11.08 15.74
CA ASN A 77 -7.10 10.63 16.38
C ASN A 77 -6.92 9.27 17.07
N LEU A 78 -6.16 8.34 16.46
CA LEU A 78 -5.83 7.06 17.08
C LEU A 78 -4.95 7.27 18.32
N ALA A 79 -3.92 8.10 18.23
CA ALA A 79 -3.06 8.41 19.37
C ALA A 79 -3.84 9.05 20.53
N GLU A 80 -4.73 9.99 20.25
CA GLU A 80 -5.63 10.59 21.22
C GLU A 80 -6.59 9.55 21.83
N GLN A 81 -7.12 8.63 21.02
CA GLN A 81 -7.96 7.55 21.52
C GLN A 81 -7.19 6.64 22.47
N MET A 82 -5.97 6.23 22.13
CA MET A 82 -5.13 5.39 22.98
C MET A 82 -4.77 6.09 24.29
N LEU A 83 -4.42 7.38 24.23
CA LEU A 83 -4.11 8.19 25.41
C LEU A 83 -5.32 8.30 26.36
N ASN A 84 -6.51 8.50 25.82
CA ASN A 84 -7.75 8.63 26.60
C ASN A 84 -8.36 7.28 27.01
N ASN A 85 -7.91 6.17 26.43
CA ASN A 85 -8.41 4.82 26.71
C ASN A 85 -7.26 3.81 26.95
N PRO A 86 -6.37 4.05 27.93
CA PRO A 86 -5.11 3.31 28.10
C PRO A 86 -5.26 1.83 28.46
N THR A 87 -6.45 1.40 28.88
CA THR A 87 -6.75 0.00 29.22
C THR A 87 -7.47 -0.76 28.11
N ARG A 88 -7.78 -0.11 26.98
CA ARG A 88 -8.29 -0.79 25.79
C ARG A 88 -7.12 -1.37 25.00
N PRO A 89 -7.24 -2.62 24.50
CA PRO A 89 -6.25 -3.19 23.60
C PRO A 89 -6.17 -2.42 22.27
#